data_AF-A0A932KBB6-F1
#
_entry.id   AF-A0A932KBB6-F1
#
_cell.length_a   1.000
_cell.length_b   1.000
_cell.length_c   1.000
_cell.angle_alpha   90.00
_cell.angle_beta   90.00
_cell.angle_gamma   90.00
#
_symmetry.space_group_name_H-M   'P 1'
#
loop_
_entity.id
_entity.type
_entity.pdbx_description
1 polymer ?
#
loop_
_entity_poly.entity_id
_entity_poly.type
_entity_poly.pdbx_seq_one_letter_code
_entity_poly.pdbx_strand_id
1 'polypeptide(L)'
;MPTFSPSYDNKIARRYSAGSLEQKVANKTALQKELGWPAEPKRPLLCLPAGMTDELGGDLLEEILPGLLTLPVELLILGKGPASYGALFTKLAKENRHRVAIIPAEEDAIRKMYAAADMALFFTDPKAMKELVHCLRYGVVPVAPASSVLENYDPIQESGTAFTYEKPTTWHCFTAIVRAMETHRFPFDWRTIQRYGMESVRD
;
A
#
# COMPACT_ATOMS: atom_id res chain seq x y z
N MET A 1 2.77 17.94 16.37
CA MET A 1 3.64 16.74 16.26
C MET A 1 3.06 15.89 15.15
N PRO A 2 3.86 15.30 14.25
CA PRO A 2 3.27 14.43 13.25
C PRO A 2 2.78 13.16 13.96
N THR A 3 1.45 13.01 14.03
CA THR A 3 0.79 11.94 14.78
C THR A 3 1.23 10.56 14.26
N PHE A 4 1.57 10.43 12.98
CA PHE A 4 1.94 9.19 12.30
C PHE A 4 3.46 9.13 12.05
N SER A 5 4.17 8.19 12.67
CA SER A 5 5.60 7.93 12.41
C SER A 5 6.02 6.55 12.93
N PRO A 6 6.56 5.64 12.10
CA PRO A 6 6.93 4.29 12.54
C PRO A 6 8.05 4.27 13.60
N SER A 7 8.82 5.36 13.74
CA SER A 7 9.89 5.48 14.73
C SER A 7 9.36 5.66 16.15
N TYR A 8 8.16 6.22 16.30
CA TYR A 8 7.58 6.61 17.60
C TYR A 8 6.22 5.97 17.87
N ASP A 9 5.59 5.34 16.88
CA ASP A 9 4.29 4.72 17.01
C ASP A 9 4.32 3.55 18.01
N ASN A 10 3.49 3.61 19.06
CA ASN A 10 3.35 2.55 20.06
C ASN A 10 2.22 1.56 19.73
N LYS A 11 1.47 1.79 18.64
CA LYS A 11 0.34 0.97 18.20
C LYS A 11 0.74 -0.12 17.21
N ILE A 12 1.96 -0.01 16.67
CA ILE A 12 2.54 -0.99 15.74
C ILE A 12 3.38 -2.01 16.51
N ALA A 13 3.45 -3.24 16.00
CA ALA A 13 4.11 -4.36 16.69
C ALA A 13 5.62 -4.12 16.89
N ARG A 14 6.27 -3.42 15.95
CA ARG A 14 7.69 -3.10 16.01
C ARG A 14 7.94 -1.73 15.39
N ARG A 15 8.53 -0.82 16.18
CA ARG A 15 9.01 0.48 15.68
C ARG A 15 10.20 0.31 14.74
N TYR A 16 10.27 1.17 13.75
CA TYR A 16 11.34 1.16 12.74
C TYR A 16 11.53 2.55 12.14
N SER A 17 12.65 2.74 11.44
CA SER A 17 12.96 3.96 10.68
C SER A 17 13.51 3.59 9.30
N ALA A 18 13.86 4.60 8.50
CA ALA A 18 14.52 4.40 7.20
C ALA A 18 15.85 3.63 7.33
N GLY A 19 16.49 3.67 8.51
CA GLY A 19 17.72 2.94 8.81
C GLY A 19 17.51 1.52 9.35
N SER A 20 16.26 1.10 9.59
CA SER A 20 15.91 -0.21 10.15
C SER A 20 14.69 -0.84 9.49
N LEU A 21 14.53 -0.63 8.18
CA LEU A 21 13.39 -1.11 7.37
C LEU A 21 13.18 -2.62 7.45
N GLU A 22 14.22 -3.40 7.71
CA GLU A 22 14.12 -4.85 7.95
C GLU A 22 13.19 -5.20 9.12
N GLN A 23 12.99 -4.29 10.08
CA GLN A 23 12.09 -4.49 11.21
C GLN A 23 10.60 -4.38 10.81
N LYS A 24 10.29 -3.79 9.65
CA LYS A 24 8.91 -3.64 9.13
C LYS A 24 8.21 -5.00 8.96
N VAL A 25 8.95 -6.06 8.64
CA VAL A 25 8.41 -7.43 8.45
C VAL A 25 7.68 -7.97 9.69
N ALA A 26 8.07 -7.52 10.88
CA ALA A 26 7.42 -7.91 12.13
C ALA A 26 5.99 -7.34 12.22
N ASN A 27 5.77 -6.11 11.72
CA ASN A 27 4.44 -5.50 11.67
C ASN A 27 3.53 -6.23 10.68
N LYS A 28 4.07 -6.59 9.51
CA LYS A 28 3.35 -7.36 8.50
C LYS A 28 2.90 -8.72 9.04
N THR A 29 3.82 -9.48 9.62
CA THR A 29 3.53 -10.79 10.22
C THR A 29 2.52 -10.68 11.37
N ALA A 30 2.65 -9.64 12.20
CA ALA A 30 1.71 -9.40 13.30
C ALA A 30 0.30 -9.11 12.81
N LEU A 31 0.14 -8.28 11.77
CA LEU A 31 -1.17 -7.98 11.20
C LEU A 31 -1.78 -9.17 10.47
N GLN A 32 -0.99 -9.93 9.70
CA GLN A 32 -1.43 -11.20 9.09
C GLN A 32 -2.03 -12.14 10.16
N LYS A 33 -1.34 -12.29 11.30
CA LYS A 33 -1.83 -13.10 12.43
C LYS A 33 -3.09 -12.52 13.06
N GLU A 34 -3.18 -11.21 13.27
CA GLU A 34 -4.38 -10.53 13.79
C GLU A 34 -5.60 -10.75 12.89
N LEU A 35 -5.39 -10.79 11.57
CA LEU A 35 -6.41 -11.06 10.56
C LEU A 35 -6.73 -12.56 10.36
N GLY A 36 -6.00 -13.45 11.02
CA GLY A 36 -6.14 -14.90 10.88
C GLY A 36 -5.60 -15.45 9.55
N TRP A 37 -4.69 -14.74 8.89
CA TRP A 37 -4.03 -15.16 7.66
C TRP A 37 -2.78 -16.00 7.92
N PRO A 38 -2.34 -16.82 6.94
CA PRO A 38 -1.02 -17.42 6.99
C PRO A 38 0.08 -16.36 7.16
N ALA A 39 1.06 -16.62 8.02
CA ALA A 39 2.20 -15.75 8.20
C ALA A 39 3.18 -15.89 7.02
N GLU A 40 2.96 -15.11 5.96
CA GLU A 40 3.77 -15.09 4.75
C GLU A 40 4.51 -13.76 4.60
N PRO A 41 5.69 -13.59 5.23
CA PRO A 41 6.42 -12.32 5.22
C PRO A 41 6.87 -11.88 3.81
N LYS A 42 7.01 -12.84 2.87
CA LYS A 42 7.42 -12.59 1.49
C LYS A 42 6.27 -12.30 0.53
N ARG A 43 5.02 -12.64 0.89
CA ARG A 43 3.85 -12.40 0.03
C ARG A 43 3.55 -10.90 0.01
N PRO A 44 3.52 -10.21 -1.13
CA PRO A 44 3.25 -8.77 -1.17
C PRO A 44 1.92 -8.42 -0.50
N LEU A 45 1.93 -7.39 0.33
CA LEU A 45 0.73 -6.81 0.94
C LEU A 45 0.48 -5.43 0.34
N LEU A 46 -0.62 -5.31 -0.39
CA LEU A 46 -1.07 -4.09 -1.05
C LEU A 46 -2.25 -3.48 -0.27
N CYS A 47 -2.21 -2.18 -0.03
CA CYS A 47 -3.32 -1.47 0.59
C CYS A 47 -4.02 -0.50 -0.36
N LEU A 48 -5.32 -0.30 -0.14
CA LEU A 48 -6.12 0.81 -0.66
C LEU A 48 -6.28 1.83 0.48
N PRO A 49 -5.35 2.80 0.60
CA PRO A 49 -5.20 3.58 1.82
C PRO A 49 -6.26 4.68 1.98
N ALA A 50 -6.92 5.09 0.90
CA ALA A 50 -7.90 6.19 0.89
C ALA A 50 -9.36 5.72 1.01
N GLY A 51 -9.60 4.41 1.06
CA GLY A 51 -10.93 3.83 0.85
C GLY A 51 -11.31 3.91 -0.63
N MET A 52 -12.60 4.09 -0.93
CA MET A 52 -13.05 4.23 -2.32
C MET A 52 -14.30 5.09 -2.48
N THR A 53 -14.29 5.91 -3.52
CA THR A 53 -15.42 6.67 -4.10
C THR A 53 -15.21 6.73 -5.62
N ASP A 54 -16.19 7.26 -6.36
CA ASP A 54 -16.05 7.41 -7.82
C ASP A 54 -14.91 8.39 -8.16
N GLU A 55 -14.73 9.45 -7.37
CA GLU A 55 -13.63 10.43 -7.52
C GLU A 55 -12.26 9.83 -7.18
N LEU A 56 -12.22 8.70 -6.48
CA LEU A 56 -11.02 7.94 -6.19
C LEU A 56 -10.77 6.83 -7.22
N GLY A 57 -11.49 6.82 -8.34
CA GLY A 57 -11.31 5.88 -9.45
C GLY A 57 -11.92 4.51 -9.20
N GLY A 58 -13.06 4.45 -8.53
CA GLY A 58 -13.72 3.18 -8.21
C GLY A 58 -14.13 2.34 -9.42
N ASP A 59 -14.51 2.96 -10.55
CA ASP A 59 -14.74 2.26 -11.82
C ASP A 59 -13.50 1.46 -12.26
N LEU A 60 -12.33 2.09 -12.17
CA LEU A 60 -11.05 1.46 -12.53
C LEU A 60 -10.67 0.36 -11.54
N LEU A 61 -11.01 0.50 -10.26
CA LEU A 61 -10.84 -0.57 -9.28
C LEU A 61 -11.68 -1.79 -9.66
N GLU A 62 -12.95 -1.60 -10.00
CA GLU A 62 -13.85 -2.71 -10.38
C GLU A 62 -13.32 -3.48 -11.59
N GLU A 63 -12.78 -2.79 -12.59
CA GLU A 63 -12.15 -3.42 -13.74
C GLU A 63 -10.87 -4.21 -13.39
N ILE A 64 -10.06 -3.71 -12.45
CA ILE A 64 -8.77 -4.32 -12.07
C ILE A 64 -8.93 -5.47 -11.08
N LEU A 65 -9.96 -5.45 -10.23
CA LEU A 65 -10.16 -6.41 -9.14
C LEU A 65 -10.06 -7.88 -9.59
N PRO A 66 -10.72 -8.34 -10.68
CA PRO A 66 -10.58 -9.71 -11.14
C PRO A 66 -9.13 -10.10 -11.43
N GLY A 67 -8.37 -9.22 -12.09
CA GLY A 67 -6.95 -9.43 -12.38
C GLY A 67 -6.10 -9.43 -11.10
N LEU A 68 -6.33 -8.47 -10.20
CA LEU A 68 -5.60 -8.37 -8.94
C LEU A 68 -5.76 -9.64 -8.09
N LEU A 69 -6.95 -10.24 -8.08
CA LEU A 69 -7.22 -11.49 -7.34
C LEU A 69 -6.53 -12.72 -7.94
N THR A 70 -6.05 -12.67 -9.18
CA THR A 70 -5.22 -13.75 -9.75
C THR A 70 -3.78 -13.69 -9.27
N LEU A 71 -3.33 -12.53 -8.79
CA LEU A 71 -1.97 -12.33 -8.32
C LEU A 71 -1.78 -12.88 -6.89
N PRO A 72 -0.56 -13.31 -6.52
CA PRO A 72 -0.24 -13.77 -5.17
C PRO A 72 -0.04 -12.58 -4.23
N VAL A 73 -1.10 -11.77 -4.05
CA VAL A 73 -1.09 -10.54 -3.24
C VAL A 73 -2.14 -10.61 -2.14
N GLU A 74 -1.82 -10.02 -0.99
CA GLU A 74 -2.77 -9.74 0.08
C GLU A 74 -3.27 -8.31 -0.03
N LEU A 75 -4.57 -8.10 0.22
CA LEU A 75 -5.24 -6.82 0.04
C LEU A 75 -5.81 -6.30 1.36
N LEU A 76 -5.37 -5.12 1.77
CA LEU A 76 -5.97 -4.35 2.85
C LEU A 76 -6.75 -3.17 2.29
N ILE A 77 -7.99 -3.01 2.72
CA ILE A 77 -8.86 -1.95 2.20
C ILE A 77 -9.29 -1.07 3.36
N LEU A 78 -9.00 0.23 3.32
CA LEU A 78 -9.55 1.13 4.33
C LEU A 78 -11.08 1.17 4.18
N GLY A 79 -11.81 0.86 5.26
CA GLY A 79 -13.26 0.87 5.33
C GLY A 79 -13.83 2.28 5.37
N LYS A 80 -13.70 3.01 4.25
CA LYS A 80 -14.17 4.39 4.05
C LYS A 80 -14.75 4.53 2.65
N GLY A 81 -15.95 5.12 2.54
CA GLY A 81 -16.66 5.29 1.27
C GLY A 81 -18.17 5.12 1.40
N PRO A 82 -18.92 5.27 0.29
CA PRO A 82 -20.36 5.03 0.26
C PRO A 82 -20.69 3.54 0.40
N ALA A 83 -21.98 3.25 0.68
CA ALA A 83 -22.46 1.90 0.92
C ALA A 83 -22.27 0.94 -0.27
N SER A 84 -22.23 1.45 -1.52
CA SER A 84 -21.96 0.64 -2.72
C SER A 84 -20.59 -0.04 -2.66
N TYR A 85 -19.52 0.75 -2.47
CA TYR A 85 -18.17 0.20 -2.29
C TYR A 85 -18.05 -0.62 -1.02
N GLY A 86 -18.76 -0.24 0.06
CA GLY A 86 -18.85 -1.04 1.28
C GLY A 86 -19.38 -2.46 1.03
N ALA A 87 -20.44 -2.59 0.23
CA ALA A 87 -21.00 -3.89 -0.16
C ALA A 87 -20.04 -4.69 -1.04
N LEU A 88 -19.40 -4.05 -2.02
CA LEU A 88 -18.38 -4.66 -2.88
C LEU A 88 -17.23 -5.24 -2.04
N PHE A 89 -16.63 -4.44 -1.16
CA PHE A 89 -15.51 -4.88 -0.32
C PHE A 89 -15.91 -5.93 0.69
N THR A 90 -17.11 -5.84 1.25
CA THR A 90 -17.63 -6.87 2.17
C THR A 90 -17.78 -8.21 1.48
N LYS A 91 -18.31 -8.22 0.25
CA LYS A 91 -18.39 -9.42 -0.57
C LYS A 91 -17.00 -9.97 -0.86
N LEU A 92 -16.08 -9.12 -1.33
CA LEU A 92 -14.71 -9.48 -1.67
C LEU A 92 -13.96 -10.11 -0.49
N ALA A 93 -14.02 -9.47 0.68
CA ALA A 93 -13.40 -9.97 1.91
C ALA A 93 -14.04 -11.28 2.39
N LYS A 94 -15.36 -11.43 2.25
CA LYS A 94 -16.06 -12.68 2.60
C LYS A 94 -15.65 -13.85 1.71
N GLU A 95 -15.44 -13.61 0.41
CA GLU A 95 -15.03 -14.63 -0.56
C GLU A 95 -13.53 -14.95 -0.48
N ASN A 96 -12.71 -14.00 -0.01
CA ASN A 96 -11.25 -14.11 0.04
C ASN A 96 -10.68 -13.91 1.45
N ARG A 97 -11.33 -14.44 2.49
CA ARG A 97 -10.99 -14.20 3.91
C ARG A 97 -9.55 -14.49 4.31
N HIS A 98 -8.83 -15.30 3.55
CA HIS A 98 -7.44 -15.67 3.80
C HIS A 98 -6.41 -14.67 3.25
N ARG A 99 -6.85 -13.62 2.54
CA ARG A 99 -5.96 -12.64 1.90
C ARG A 99 -6.56 -11.26 1.62
N VAL A 100 -7.87 -11.03 1.87
CA VAL A 100 -8.52 -9.72 1.72
C VAL A 100 -9.21 -9.33 3.01
N ALA A 101 -8.90 -8.14 3.52
CA ALA A 101 -9.48 -7.60 4.75
C ALA A 101 -9.86 -6.13 4.58
N ILE A 102 -10.95 -5.75 5.26
CA ILE A 102 -11.34 -4.36 5.44
C ILE A 102 -10.76 -3.90 6.78
N ILE A 103 -9.96 -2.85 6.74
CA ILE A 103 -9.37 -2.18 7.89
C ILE A 103 -10.34 -1.10 8.38
N PRO A 104 -10.77 -1.12 9.66
CA PRO A 104 -11.60 -0.06 10.21
C PRO A 104 -10.95 1.33 10.05
N ALA A 105 -11.78 2.36 9.86
CA ALA A 105 -11.33 3.75 9.79
C ALA A 105 -10.99 4.33 11.18
N GLU A 106 -10.27 3.55 11.98
CA GLU A 106 -9.81 3.88 13.32
C GLU A 106 -8.29 4.11 13.29
N GLU A 107 -7.81 5.08 14.05
CA GLU A 107 -6.42 5.53 13.98
C GLU A 107 -5.42 4.38 14.22
N ASP A 108 -5.64 3.57 15.25
CA ASP A 108 -4.78 2.41 15.59
C ASP A 108 -4.77 1.37 14.46
N ALA A 109 -5.91 1.10 13.82
CA ALA A 109 -6.02 0.15 12.72
C ALA A 109 -5.31 0.67 11.45
N ILE A 110 -5.46 1.96 11.15
CA ILE A 110 -4.79 2.63 10.03
C ILE A 110 -3.27 2.62 10.22
N ARG A 111 -2.78 2.86 11.44
CA ARG A 111 -1.34 2.77 11.77
C ARG A 111 -0.77 1.38 11.50
N LYS A 112 -1.47 0.33 11.96
CA LYS A 112 -1.09 -1.07 11.70
C LYS A 112 -1.08 -1.38 10.21
N MET A 113 -2.08 -0.92 9.46
CA MET A 113 -2.13 -1.07 8.01
C MET A 113 -0.91 -0.46 7.33
N TYR A 114 -0.56 0.80 7.63
CA TYR A 114 0.63 1.43 7.04
C TYR A 114 1.94 0.75 7.47
N ALA A 115 2.06 0.32 8.72
CA ALA A 115 3.24 -0.39 9.19
C ALA A 115 3.42 -1.78 8.56
N ALA A 116 2.31 -2.45 8.21
CA ALA A 116 2.32 -3.77 7.60
C ALA A 116 2.43 -3.76 6.07
N ALA A 117 1.81 -2.78 5.40
CA ALA A 117 1.72 -2.77 3.95
C ALA A 117 3.06 -2.53 3.26
N ASP A 118 3.29 -3.24 2.16
CA ASP A 118 4.47 -3.05 1.32
C ASP A 118 4.21 -1.96 0.29
N MET A 119 3.02 -1.97 -0.31
CA MET A 119 2.63 -1.09 -1.41
C MET A 119 1.22 -0.51 -1.20
N ALA A 120 0.98 0.66 -1.78
CA ALA A 120 -0.29 1.38 -1.70
C ALA A 120 -0.77 1.72 -3.10
N LEU A 121 -1.99 1.32 -3.45
CA LEU A 121 -2.56 1.56 -4.77
C LEU A 121 -3.47 2.79 -4.75
N PHE A 122 -3.18 3.71 -5.67
CA PHE A 122 -3.97 4.90 -5.95
C PHE A 122 -4.43 4.88 -7.41
N PHE A 123 -5.66 5.32 -7.68
CA PHE A 123 -6.21 5.41 -9.03
C PHE A 123 -6.25 6.84 -9.58
N THR A 124 -6.01 7.84 -8.74
CA THR A 124 -5.93 9.25 -9.09
C THR A 124 -4.64 9.87 -8.56
N ASP A 125 -4.22 11.03 -9.11
CA ASP A 125 -2.99 11.74 -8.70
C ASP A 125 -3.04 12.03 -7.18
N PRO A 126 -2.19 11.37 -6.37
CA PRO A 126 -2.34 11.38 -4.92
C PRO A 126 -1.64 12.58 -4.26
N LYS A 127 -1.12 13.55 -5.03
CA LYS A 127 -0.30 14.67 -4.50
C LYS A 127 -0.95 15.45 -3.36
N ALA A 128 -2.28 15.56 -3.35
CA ALA A 128 -3.04 16.29 -2.34
C ALA A 128 -3.59 15.39 -1.22
N MET A 129 -3.35 14.07 -1.28
CA MET A 129 -3.84 13.10 -0.32
C MET A 129 -2.87 12.95 0.86
N LYS A 130 -3.40 13.07 2.08
CA LYS A 130 -2.60 12.85 3.30
C LYS A 130 -2.13 11.39 3.39
N GLU A 131 -2.93 10.48 2.84
CA GLU A 131 -2.68 9.06 2.70
C GLU A 131 -1.35 8.79 1.97
N LEU A 132 -1.00 9.60 0.97
CA LEU A 132 0.30 9.47 0.29
C LEU A 132 1.46 9.74 1.24
N VAL A 133 1.39 10.86 1.98
CA VAL A 133 2.41 11.24 2.97
C VAL A 133 2.55 10.17 4.04
N HIS A 134 1.43 9.60 4.50
CA HIS A 134 1.45 8.49 5.46
C HIS A 134 2.07 7.23 4.88
N CYS A 135 1.75 6.86 3.64
CA CYS A 135 2.37 5.72 2.96
C CYS A 135 3.88 5.87 2.89
N LEU A 136 4.37 6.98 2.32
CA LEU A 136 5.79 7.27 2.17
C LEU A 136 6.52 7.26 3.52
N ARG A 137 5.92 7.88 4.54
CA ARG A 137 6.51 7.94 5.89
C ARG A 137 6.64 6.57 6.56
N TYR A 138 5.79 5.61 6.23
CA TYR A 138 5.88 4.24 6.71
C TYR A 138 6.67 3.32 5.76
N GLY A 139 7.28 3.85 4.70
CA GLY A 139 7.95 3.05 3.68
C GLY A 139 6.98 2.12 2.95
N VAL A 140 5.74 2.56 2.72
CA VAL A 140 4.78 1.90 1.84
C VAL A 140 4.96 2.51 0.45
N VAL A 141 5.33 1.69 -0.54
CA VAL A 141 5.66 2.17 -1.89
C VAL A 141 4.39 2.44 -2.69
N PRO A 142 4.17 3.68 -3.19
CA PRO A 142 2.99 3.99 -3.98
C PRO A 142 3.02 3.32 -5.37
N VAL A 143 1.86 2.82 -5.79
CA VAL A 143 1.54 2.47 -7.17
C VAL A 143 0.42 3.42 -7.60
N ALA A 144 0.70 4.37 -8.47
CA ALA A 144 -0.18 5.52 -8.69
C ALA A 144 -0.08 6.08 -10.12
N PRO A 145 -1.02 6.93 -10.57
CA PRO A 145 -0.81 7.71 -11.78
C PRO A 145 0.44 8.60 -11.66
N ALA A 146 0.99 9.01 -12.80
CA ALA A 146 2.09 9.97 -12.83
C ALA A 146 1.75 11.23 -12.02
N SER A 147 2.67 11.63 -11.14
CA SER A 147 2.49 12.73 -10.20
C SER A 147 3.79 13.50 -10.04
N SER A 148 3.72 14.82 -9.86
CA SER A 148 4.92 15.67 -9.71
C SER A 148 5.68 15.46 -8.41
N VAL A 149 5.10 14.73 -7.44
CA VAL A 149 5.70 14.44 -6.13
C VAL A 149 6.22 13.00 -6.03
N LEU A 150 6.09 12.21 -7.10
CA LEU A 150 6.53 10.83 -7.18
C LEU A 150 7.51 10.65 -8.32
N GLU A 151 8.56 9.89 -8.07
CA GLU A 151 9.54 9.51 -9.08
C GLU A 151 9.36 8.02 -9.38
N ASN A 152 9.14 7.69 -10.65
CA ASN A 152 9.01 6.30 -11.08
C ASN A 152 10.34 5.58 -10.86
N TYR A 153 10.30 4.38 -10.27
CA TYR A 153 11.49 3.61 -10.02
C TYR A 153 12.21 3.24 -11.33
N ASP A 154 13.48 3.63 -11.42
CA ASP A 154 14.41 3.29 -12.48
C ASP A 154 15.45 2.27 -11.94
N PRO A 155 15.39 1.00 -12.38
CA PRO A 155 16.34 -0.02 -11.93
C PRO A 155 17.77 0.19 -12.43
N ILE A 156 18.01 1.03 -13.44
CA ILE A 156 19.35 1.35 -13.93
C ILE A 156 20.02 2.36 -13.00
N GLN A 157 19.27 3.36 -12.54
CA GLN A 157 19.76 4.39 -11.61
C GLN A 157 19.61 3.98 -10.15
N GLU A 158 18.89 2.88 -9.87
CA GLU A 158 18.49 2.44 -8.53
C GLU A 158 17.79 3.55 -7.74
N SER A 159 17.05 4.43 -8.42
CA SER A 159 16.39 5.60 -7.84
C SER A 159 14.89 5.61 -8.10
N GLY A 160 14.16 6.36 -7.28
CA GLY A 160 12.72 6.55 -7.38
C GLY A 160 11.97 6.21 -6.10
N THR A 161 10.72 6.65 -6.03
CA THR A 161 9.87 6.57 -4.83
C THR A 161 8.59 5.77 -5.04
N ALA A 162 8.24 5.43 -6.28
CA ALA A 162 6.96 4.80 -6.63
C ALA A 162 7.03 4.00 -7.93
N PHE A 163 5.96 3.26 -8.22
CA PHE A 163 5.67 2.72 -9.55
C PHE A 163 4.54 3.51 -10.17
N THR A 164 4.87 4.40 -11.12
CA THR A 164 3.85 5.24 -11.74
C THR A 164 3.35 4.69 -13.06
N TYR A 165 2.15 5.10 -13.46
CA TYR A 165 1.58 4.82 -14.77
C TYR A 165 1.00 6.08 -15.41
N GLU A 166 1.14 6.21 -16.73
CA GLU A 166 0.83 7.45 -17.45
C GLU A 166 -0.66 7.69 -17.63
N LYS A 167 -1.43 6.64 -17.91
CA LYS A 167 -2.86 6.73 -18.22
C LYS A 167 -3.68 5.95 -17.19
N PRO A 168 -4.78 6.50 -16.66
CA PRO A 168 -5.68 5.81 -15.74
C PRO A 168 -6.55 4.80 -16.49
N THR A 169 -5.91 3.75 -16.99
CA THR A 169 -6.55 2.64 -17.70
C THR A 169 -6.13 1.34 -17.04
N THR A 170 -6.99 0.32 -17.14
CA THR A 170 -6.82 -0.99 -16.51
C THR A 170 -5.44 -1.59 -16.79
N TRP A 171 -5.01 -1.59 -18.05
CA TRP A 171 -3.72 -2.16 -18.45
C TRP A 171 -2.50 -1.39 -17.92
N HIS A 172 -2.53 -0.06 -17.91
CA HIS A 172 -1.40 0.74 -17.44
C HIS A 172 -1.24 0.61 -15.92
N CYS A 173 -2.35 0.66 -15.19
CA CYS A 173 -2.36 0.44 -13.75
C CYS A 173 -1.92 -1.00 -13.39
N PHE A 174 -2.48 -2.01 -14.07
CA PHE A 174 -2.09 -3.41 -13.86
C PHE A 174 -0.61 -3.64 -14.15
N THR A 175 -0.06 -3.02 -15.20
CA THR A 175 1.39 -3.09 -15.51
C THR A 175 2.24 -2.51 -14.38
N ALA A 176 1.83 -1.39 -13.78
CA ALA A 176 2.54 -0.80 -12.65
C ALA A 176 2.46 -1.69 -11.39
N ILE A 177 1.31 -2.32 -11.13
CA ILE A 177 1.15 -3.30 -10.04
C ILE A 177 2.11 -4.48 -10.25
N VAL A 178 2.16 -5.06 -11.45
CA VAL A 178 3.05 -6.18 -11.76
C VAL A 178 4.53 -5.78 -11.61
N ARG A 179 4.93 -4.60 -12.12
CA ARG A 179 6.30 -4.07 -11.93
C ARG A 179 6.66 -3.96 -10.44
N ALA A 180 5.75 -3.43 -9.62
CA ALA A 180 5.94 -3.33 -8.18
C ALA A 180 6.08 -4.70 -7.51
N MET A 181 5.21 -5.65 -7.85
CA MET A 181 5.23 -7.01 -7.30
C MET A 181 6.49 -7.78 -7.67
N GLU A 182 6.96 -7.70 -8.92
CA GLU A 182 8.20 -8.36 -9.33
C GLU A 182 9.42 -7.71 -8.67
N THR A 183 9.45 -6.38 -8.54
CA THR A 183 10.55 -5.67 -7.86
C THR A 183 10.58 -5.97 -6.35
N HIS A 184 9.42 -6.14 -5.70
CA HIS A 184 9.33 -6.52 -4.29
C HIS A 184 10.07 -7.84 -3.96
N ARG A 185 10.28 -8.71 -4.95
CA ARG A 185 11.04 -9.96 -4.79
C ARG A 185 12.54 -9.72 -4.57
N PHE A 186 13.03 -8.50 -4.80
CA PHE A 186 14.42 -8.08 -4.64
C PHE A 186 14.54 -7.13 -3.44
N PRO A 187 14.90 -7.63 -2.24
CA PRO A 187 14.85 -6.83 -1.02
C PRO A 187 15.84 -5.67 -0.99
N PHE A 188 16.89 -5.69 -1.81
CA PHE A 188 17.81 -4.56 -1.92
C PHE A 188 17.12 -3.38 -2.61
N ASP A 189 16.64 -3.59 -3.83
CA ASP A 189 15.90 -2.60 -4.63
C ASP A 189 14.69 -2.06 -3.89
N TRP A 190 13.88 -2.95 -3.31
CA TRP A 190 12.69 -2.55 -2.56
C TRP A 190 13.02 -1.63 -1.39
N ARG A 191 14.05 -1.97 -0.60
CA ARG A 191 14.49 -1.13 0.53
C ARG A 191 15.05 0.20 0.07
N THR A 192 15.68 0.26 -1.11
CA THR A 192 16.16 1.50 -1.70
C THR A 192 14.98 2.42 -2.03
N ILE A 193 13.93 1.92 -2.70
CA ILE A 193 12.71 2.69 -3.00
C ILE A 193 12.04 3.20 -1.71
N GLN A 194 11.90 2.32 -0.71
CA GLN A 194 11.32 2.69 0.59
C GLN A 194 12.12 3.81 1.27
N ARG A 195 13.45 3.76 1.23
CA ARG A 195 14.32 4.78 1.83
C ARG A 195 14.14 6.12 1.16
N TYR A 196 14.18 6.17 -0.17
CA TYR A 196 13.93 7.40 -0.94
C TYR A 196 12.56 7.99 -0.61
N GLY A 197 11.52 7.16 -0.56
CA GLY A 197 10.16 7.60 -0.20
C GLY A 197 10.08 8.16 1.23
N MET A 198 10.70 7.50 2.22
CA MET A 198 10.73 8.00 3.60
C MET A 198 11.54 9.29 3.74
N GLU A 199 12.56 9.48 2.91
CA GLU A 199 13.41 10.68 2.86
C GLU A 199 12.72 11.89 2.25
N SER A 200 11.83 11.68 1.28
CA SER A 200 11.12 12.76 0.59
C SER A 200 10.02 13.43 1.42
N VAL A 201 9.66 12.86 2.58
CA VAL A 201 8.57 13.36 3.46
C VAL A 201 9.03 13.62 4.90
N ARG A 202 10.34 13.80 5.12
CA ARG A 202 10.90 14.14 6.43
C ARG A 202 10.33 15.48 6.94
N ASP A 203 10.15 15.53 8.26
CA ASP A 203 9.52 16.64 8.99
C ASP A 203 10.27 17.99 8.84
#